data_AF-A0A511V0K1-F1
#
_entry.id   AF-A0A511V0K1-F1
#
_cell.length_a   1.000
_cell.length_b   1.000
_cell.length_c   1.000
_cell.angle_alpha   90.00
_cell.angle_beta   90.00
_cell.angle_gamma   90.00
#
_symmetry.space_group_name_H-M   'P 1'
#
loop_
_entity.id
_entity.type
_entity.pdbx_description
1 polymer ?
#
loop_
_entity_poly.entity_id
_entity_poly.type
_entity_poly.pdbx_seq_one_letter_code
_entity_poly.pdbx_strand_id
1 'polypeptide(L)'
;MLRRAKQVFQYVLYELHDTFGDKLELEQELLVDLANIVGYIYNMESAILRTKKAIQETGEEKNQLKRLYTEVYVQETMEKVITNAKHALLAIDENDSQLQVRATLDKFLHQVSVNLIPKKREIARQLIEEEKYVV
;
A
#
# COMPACT_ATOMS: atom_id res chain seq x y z
N MET A 1 2.94 -7.82 1.90
CA MET A 1 2.32 -6.62 1.30
C MET A 1 3.37 -5.64 0.77
N LEU A 2 4.29 -5.09 1.59
CA LEU A 2 5.28 -4.08 1.13
C LEU A 2 6.05 -4.47 -0.15
N ARG A 3 6.63 -5.68 -0.20
CA ARG A 3 7.33 -6.16 -1.41
C ARG A 3 6.42 -6.15 -2.64
N ARG A 4 5.16 -6.54 -2.48
CA ARG A 4 4.18 -6.56 -3.58
C ARG A 4 3.81 -5.14 -4.00
N ALA A 5 3.68 -4.19 -3.08
CA ALA A 5 3.47 -2.77 -3.42
C ALA A 5 4.63 -2.23 -4.28
N LYS A 6 5.88 -2.57 -3.94
CA LYS A 6 7.06 -2.23 -4.76
C LYS A 6 7.00 -2.87 -6.17
N GLN A 7 6.54 -4.12 -6.27
CA GLN A 7 6.34 -4.79 -7.56
C GLN A 7 5.22 -4.16 -8.40
N VAL A 8 4.11 -3.75 -7.76
CA VAL A 8 3.03 -3.02 -8.44
C VAL A 8 3.55 -1.71 -9.01
N PHE A 9 4.31 -0.94 -8.23
CA PHE A 9 4.92 0.31 -8.71
C PHE A 9 5.81 0.07 -9.94
N GLN A 10 6.71 -0.91 -9.87
CA GLN A 10 7.61 -1.25 -10.98
C GLN A 10 6.84 -1.65 -12.24
N TYR A 11 5.77 -2.42 -12.08
CA TYR A 11 4.91 -2.82 -13.19
C TYR A 11 4.19 -1.61 -13.82
N VAL A 12 3.54 -0.76 -13.01
CA VAL A 12 2.84 0.43 -13.51
C VAL A 12 3.79 1.37 -14.23
N LEU A 13 4.96 1.64 -13.64
CA LEU A 13 5.98 2.49 -14.26
C LEU A 13 6.46 1.94 -15.60
N TYR A 14 6.66 0.62 -15.69
CA TYR A 14 7.07 -0.03 -16.93
C TYR A 14 6.03 0.15 -18.04
N GLU A 15 4.75 -0.19 -17.77
CA GLU A 15 3.67 -0.11 -18.75
C GLU A 15 3.42 1.33 -19.24
N LEU A 16 3.47 2.31 -18.32
CA LEU A 16 3.34 3.72 -18.66
C LEU A 16 4.52 4.21 -19.52
N HIS A 17 5.74 3.82 -19.18
CA HIS A 17 6.92 4.18 -19.98
C HIS A 17 6.91 3.51 -21.35
N ASP A 18 6.49 2.23 -21.44
CA ASP A 18 6.39 1.50 -22.71
C ASP A 18 5.35 2.15 -23.65
N THR A 19 4.24 2.64 -23.09
CA THR A 19 3.17 3.29 -23.86
C THR A 19 3.50 4.73 -24.26
N PHE A 20 3.95 5.56 -23.32
CA PHE A 20 4.09 7.01 -23.54
C PHE A 20 5.52 7.46 -23.83
N GLY A 21 6.53 6.66 -23.47
CA GLY A 21 7.96 7.01 -23.59
C GLY A 21 8.26 8.35 -22.93
N ASP A 22 9.03 9.19 -23.61
CA ASP A 22 9.41 10.53 -23.14
C ASP A 22 8.19 11.44 -22.90
N LYS A 23 7.05 11.19 -23.55
CA LYS A 23 5.84 12.00 -23.38
C LYS A 23 5.13 11.76 -22.05
N LEU A 24 5.53 10.75 -21.28
CA LEU A 24 4.95 10.48 -19.95
C LEU A 24 5.04 11.71 -19.02
N GLU A 25 6.02 12.59 -19.23
CA GLU A 25 6.13 13.84 -18.47
C GLU A 25 4.94 14.80 -18.65
N LEU A 26 4.19 14.66 -19.75
CA LEU A 26 3.02 15.46 -20.05
C LEU A 26 1.74 14.87 -19.42
N GLU A 27 1.75 13.59 -19.06
CA GLU A 27 0.62 12.88 -18.45
C GLU A 27 0.61 13.07 -16.93
N GLN A 28 0.29 14.28 -16.49
CA GLN A 28 0.41 14.72 -15.09
C GLN A 28 -0.43 13.85 -14.12
N GLU A 29 -1.62 13.42 -14.53
CA GLU A 29 -2.49 12.55 -13.75
C GLU A 29 -1.83 11.19 -13.46
N LEU A 30 -1.14 10.62 -14.45
CA LEU A 30 -0.41 9.35 -14.30
C LEU A 30 0.82 9.51 -13.41
N LEU A 31 1.50 10.66 -13.51
CA LEU A 31 2.61 11.00 -12.60
C LEU A 31 2.14 11.15 -11.15
N VAL A 32 0.95 11.71 -10.93
CA VAL A 32 0.34 11.80 -9.59
C VAL A 32 0.02 10.42 -9.04
N ASP A 33 -0.53 9.51 -9.85
CA ASP A 33 -0.76 8.12 -9.42
C ASP A 33 0.53 7.41 -9.02
N LEU A 34 1.60 7.55 -9.81
CA LEU A 34 2.92 7.02 -9.49
C LEU A 34 3.46 7.62 -8.19
N ALA A 35 3.37 8.94 -8.02
CA ALA A 35 3.81 9.63 -6.81
C ALA A 35 3.03 9.17 -5.57
N ASN A 36 1.71 8.99 -5.69
CA ASN A 36 0.87 8.45 -4.63
C ASN A 36 1.31 7.03 -4.24
N ILE A 37 1.53 6.14 -5.22
CA ILE A 37 2.01 4.77 -4.97
C ILE A 37 3.35 4.79 -4.22
N VAL A 38 4.30 5.63 -4.64
CA VAL A 38 5.60 5.77 -3.96
C VAL A 38 5.42 6.27 -2.52
N GLY A 39 4.59 7.28 -2.31
CA GLY A 39 4.28 7.80 -0.97
C GLY A 39 3.66 6.73 -0.06
N TYR A 40 2.76 5.92 -0.59
CA TYR A 40 2.18 4.78 0.13
C TYR A 40 3.22 3.73 0.50
N ILE A 41 4.10 3.36 -0.43
CA ILE A 41 5.21 2.42 -0.17
C ILE A 41 6.12 2.94 0.94
N TYR A 42 6.50 4.22 0.88
CA TYR A 42 7.34 4.85 1.89
C TYR A 42 6.70 4.82 3.28
N ASN A 43 5.41 5.17 3.38
CA ASN A 43 4.70 5.15 4.65
C ASN A 43 4.54 3.73 5.21
N MET A 44 4.23 2.75 4.35
CA MET A 44 4.16 1.34 4.76
C MET A 44 5.51 0.85 5.30
N GLU A 45 6.60 1.13 4.60
CA GLU A 45 7.95 0.74 5.00
C GLU A 45 8.35 1.41 6.32
N SER A 46 8.07 2.71 6.47
CA SER A 46 8.34 3.46 7.69
C SER A 46 7.62 2.88 8.91
N ALA A 47 6.33 2.55 8.78
CA ALA A 47 5.56 1.92 9.85
C ALA A 47 6.12 0.53 10.22
N ILE A 48 6.45 -0.29 9.21
CA ILE A 48 7.02 -1.62 9.42
C ILE A 48 8.37 -1.55 10.13
N LEU A 49 9.27 -0.66 9.69
CA LEU A 49 10.60 -0.53 10.27
C LEU A 49 10.55 0.02 11.70
N ARG A 50 9.70 1.01 11.97
CA ARG A 50 9.50 1.55 13.32
C ARG A 50 9.02 0.46 14.29
N THR A 51 8.04 -0.35 13.88
CA THR A 51 7.50 -1.44 14.70
C THR A 51 8.52 -2.55 14.92
N LYS A 52 9.25 -2.96 13.87
CA LYS A 52 10.32 -3.95 13.99
C LYS A 52 11.41 -3.50 14.96
N LYS A 53 11.86 -2.25 14.84
CA LYS A 53 12.87 -1.67 15.72
C LYS A 53 12.41 -1.68 17.18
N ALA A 54 11.18 -1.23 17.45
CA ALA A 54 10.65 -1.19 18.82
C ALA A 54 10.51 -2.59 19.44
N ILE A 55 10.07 -3.59 18.66
CA ILE A 55 9.98 -4.99 19.09
C ILE A 55 11.37 -5.56 19.38
N GLN A 56 12.37 -5.26 18.54
CA GLN A 56 13.76 -5.68 18.78
C GLN A 56 14.35 -5.08 20.06
N GLU A 57 14.01 -3.83 20.38
CA GLU A 57 14.54 -3.12 21.55
C GLU A 57 13.85 -3.51 22.87
N THR A 58 12.54 -3.72 22.85
CA THR A 58 11.73 -3.81 24.08
C THR A 58 10.76 -4.98 24.15
N GLY A 59 10.76 -5.85 23.12
CA GLY A 59 9.92 -7.05 23.04
C GLY A 59 8.54 -6.81 22.42
N GLU A 60 7.90 -7.89 21.96
CA GLU A 60 6.61 -7.81 21.26
C GLU A 60 5.45 -7.44 22.20
N GLU A 61 5.45 -7.95 23.43
CA GLU A 61 4.38 -7.70 24.42
C GLU A 61 4.19 -6.21 24.70
N LYS A 62 5.27 -5.44 24.79
CA LYS A 62 5.23 -3.97 25.00
C LYS A 62 4.87 -3.17 23.77
N ASN A 63 4.80 -3.81 22.59
CA ASN A 63 4.61 -3.15 21.30
C ASN A 63 3.43 -3.71 20.51
N GLN A 64 2.48 -4.36 21.20
CA GLN A 64 1.27 -4.89 20.57
C GLN A 64 0.49 -3.81 19.81
N LEU A 65 0.37 -2.61 20.38
CA LEU A 65 -0.33 -1.50 19.73
C LEU A 65 0.36 -1.05 18.43
N LYS A 66 1.70 -0.94 18.43
CA LYS A 66 2.48 -0.65 17.20
C LYS A 66 2.28 -1.72 16.13
N ARG A 67 2.24 -2.99 16.52
CA ARG A 67 1.93 -4.11 15.62
C ARG A 67 0.53 -3.98 15.02
N LEU A 68 -0.48 -3.73 15.84
CA LEU A 68 -1.86 -3.54 15.38
C LEU A 68 -1.99 -2.35 14.42
N TYR A 69 -1.40 -1.21 14.74
CA TYR A 69 -1.37 -0.05 13.84
C TYR A 69 -0.74 -0.39 12.49
N THR A 70 0.40 -1.08 12.52
CA THR A 70 1.13 -1.45 11.30
C THR A 70 0.30 -2.40 10.45
N GLU A 71 -0.31 -3.43 11.04
CA GLU A 71 -1.13 -4.40 10.32
C GLU A 71 -2.34 -3.75 9.64
N VAL A 72 -3.07 -2.91 10.37
CA VAL A 72 -4.23 -2.17 9.83
C VAL A 72 -3.77 -1.22 8.72
N TYR A 73 -2.76 -0.39 9.01
CA TYR A 73 -2.29 0.63 8.07
C TYR A 73 -1.75 0.03 6.77
N VAL A 74 -0.95 -1.03 6.86
CA VAL A 74 -0.34 -1.67 5.69
C VAL A 74 -1.39 -2.32 4.80
N GLN A 75 -2.44 -2.93 5.37
CA GLN A 75 -3.52 -3.53 4.58
C GLN A 75 -4.34 -2.46 3.83
N GLU A 76 -4.80 -1.42 4.52
CA GLU A 76 -5.59 -0.35 3.90
C GLU A 76 -4.78 0.44 2.88
N THR A 77 -3.50 0.66 3.15
CA THR A 77 -2.61 1.37 2.23
C THR A 77 -2.34 0.53 0.98
N MET A 78 -2.29 -0.81 1.09
CA MET A 78 -2.20 -1.68 -0.08
C MET A 78 -3.42 -1.52 -1.00
N GLU A 79 -4.63 -1.35 -0.45
CA GLU A 79 -5.83 -1.08 -1.26
C GLU A 79 -5.69 0.24 -2.04
N LYS A 80 -5.16 1.29 -1.41
CA LYS A 80 -4.90 2.58 -2.07
C LYS A 80 -3.87 2.47 -3.20
N VAL A 81 -2.78 1.72 -2.98
CA VAL A 81 -1.78 1.42 -4.01
C VAL A 81 -2.45 0.79 -5.24
N ILE A 82 -3.34 -0.18 -5.02
CA ILE A 82 -4.02 -0.86 -6.12
C ILE A 82 -5.03 0.05 -6.82
N THR A 83 -5.76 0.89 -6.09
CA THR A 83 -6.67 1.85 -6.70
C THR A 83 -5.94 2.82 -7.63
N ASN A 84 -4.78 3.36 -7.22
CA ASN A 84 -3.98 4.25 -8.06
C ASN A 84 -3.37 3.48 -9.25
N ALA A 85 -2.90 2.25 -9.03
CA ALA A 85 -2.37 1.41 -10.10
C ALA A 85 -3.44 1.07 -11.17
N LYS A 86 -4.68 0.80 -10.75
CA LYS A 86 -5.80 0.57 -11.67
C LYS A 86 -6.13 1.82 -12.45
N HIS A 87 -6.18 2.97 -11.79
CA HIS A 87 -6.46 4.25 -12.45
C HIS A 87 -5.41 4.55 -13.53
N ALA A 88 -4.13 4.45 -13.19
CA ALA A 88 -3.03 4.70 -14.12
C ALA A 88 -3.04 3.74 -15.33
N LEU A 89 -3.24 2.43 -15.10
CA LEU A 89 -3.19 1.45 -16.17
C LEU A 89 -4.43 1.43 -17.07
N LEU A 90 -5.56 1.96 -16.62
CA LEU A 90 -6.75 2.12 -17.47
C LEU A 90 -6.60 3.23 -18.52
N ALA A 91 -5.61 4.12 -18.36
CA ALA A 91 -5.29 5.15 -19.36
C ALA A 91 -4.56 4.58 -20.59
N ILE A 92 -4.07 3.33 -20.52
CA ILE A 92 -3.41 2.63 -21.62
C ILE A 92 -4.52 2.00 -22.48
N ASP A 93 -4.89 2.69 -23.56
CA ASP A 93 -6.14 2.49 -24.33
C ASP A 93 -6.08 1.29 -25.30
N GLU A 94 -5.96 0.06 -24.78
CA GLU A 94 -6.06 -1.17 -25.59
C GLU A 94 -6.93 -2.25 -24.91
N ASN A 95 -8.08 -2.58 -25.53
CA ASN A 95 -9.09 -3.47 -24.95
C ASN A 95 -8.58 -4.90 -24.62
N ASP A 96 -7.63 -5.44 -25.39
CA ASP A 96 -7.05 -6.77 -25.13
C ASP A 96 -5.96 -6.75 -24.04
N SER A 97 -5.33 -5.60 -23.78
CA SER A 97 -4.30 -5.43 -22.75
C SER A 97 -4.92 -5.26 -21.35
N GLN A 98 -6.10 -4.65 -21.25
CA GLN A 98 -6.78 -4.38 -19.98
C GLN A 98 -7.13 -5.63 -19.16
N LEU A 99 -7.52 -6.73 -19.83
CA LEU A 99 -7.81 -7.99 -19.14
C LEU A 99 -6.54 -8.62 -18.53
N GLN A 100 -5.42 -8.53 -19.24
CA GLN A 100 -4.13 -9.04 -18.78
C GLN A 100 -3.57 -8.20 -17.63
N VAL A 101 -3.67 -6.88 -17.74
CA VAL A 101 -3.34 -5.90 -16.70
C VAL A 101 -4.12 -6.22 -15.41
N ARG A 102 -5.44 -6.37 -15.53
CA ARG A 102 -6.32 -6.65 -14.38
C ARG A 102 -5.97 -7.97 -13.72
N ALA A 103 -5.73 -9.03 -14.51
CA ALA A 103 -5.33 -10.33 -13.99
C ALA A 103 -3.96 -10.26 -13.26
N THR A 104 -3.03 -9.43 -13.74
CA THR A 104 -1.73 -9.21 -13.11
C THR A 104 -1.86 -8.46 -11.78
N LEU A 105 -2.68 -7.41 -11.73
CA LEU A 105 -3.00 -6.70 -10.49
C LEU A 105 -3.68 -7.61 -9.45
N ASP A 106 -4.59 -8.47 -9.89
CA ASP A 106 -5.28 -9.43 -9.01
C ASP A 106 -4.32 -10.50 -8.46
N LYS A 107 -3.25 -10.86 -9.18
CA LYS A 107 -2.17 -11.73 -8.65
C LYS A 107 -1.37 -11.04 -7.54
N PHE A 108 -1.12 -9.72 -7.64
CA PHE A 108 -0.47 -8.98 -6.56
C PHE A 108 -1.36 -8.90 -5.30
N LEU A 109 -2.68 -8.92 -5.49
CA LEU A 109 -3.68 -8.97 -4.43
C LEU A 109 -3.89 -10.36 -3.82
N HIS A 110 -3.69 -11.43 -4.58
CA HIS A 110 -4.06 -12.78 -4.14
C HIS A 110 -3.34 -13.16 -2.84
N GLN A 111 -4.14 -13.43 -1.80
CA GLN A 111 -3.79 -13.67 -0.40
C GLN A 111 -3.05 -12.51 0.29
N VAL A 112 -3.74 -11.58 0.97
CA VAL A 112 -3.36 -11.10 2.34
C VAL A 112 -4.49 -10.29 3.05
N SER A 113 -5.77 -10.36 2.68
CA SER A 113 -6.80 -9.58 3.41
C SER A 113 -7.19 -10.30 4.70
N VAL A 114 -6.78 -9.76 5.86
CA VAL A 114 -7.27 -10.21 7.17
C VAL A 114 -8.43 -9.35 7.63
N ASN A 115 -9.30 -9.90 8.49
CA ASN A 115 -10.38 -9.12 9.08
C ASN A 115 -9.80 -8.02 9.99
N LEU A 116 -9.93 -6.76 9.57
CA LEU A 116 -9.44 -5.60 10.31
C LEU A 116 -10.38 -5.15 11.43
N ILE A 117 -11.65 -5.58 11.43
CA ILE A 117 -12.65 -5.10 12.40
C ILE A 117 -12.23 -5.40 13.85
N PRO A 118 -11.80 -6.63 14.22
CA PRO A 118 -11.34 -6.90 15.58
C PRO A 118 -10.11 -6.07 15.96
N LYS A 119 -9.14 -5.93 15.04
CA LYS A 119 -7.91 -5.17 15.27
C LYS A 119 -8.18 -3.70 15.52
N LYS A 120 -9.08 -3.09 14.74
CA LYS A 120 -9.51 -1.70 14.94
C LYS A 120 -10.25 -1.49 16.26
N ARG A 121 -11.08 -2.45 16.68
CA ARG A 121 -11.77 -2.40 17.98
C ARG A 121 -10.78 -2.51 19.15
N GLU A 122 -9.75 -3.34 19.01
CA GLU A 122 -8.69 -3.49 20.01
C GLU A 122 -7.88 -2.19 20.16
N ILE A 123 -7.47 -1.59 19.03
CA ILE A 123 -6.85 -0.26 19.01
C ILE A 123 -7.75 0.78 19.68
N ALA A 124 -9.03 0.84 19.30
CA ALA A 124 -9.96 1.83 19.83
C ALA A 124 -10.13 1.71 21.34
N ARG A 125 -10.15 0.49 21.89
CA ARG A 125 -10.25 0.27 23.34
C ARG A 125 -9.09 0.93 24.09
N GLN A 126 -7.86 0.75 23.62
CA GLN A 126 -6.67 1.35 24.25
C GLN A 126 -6.66 2.88 24.13
N LEU A 127 -7.10 3.41 22.98
CA LEU A 127 -7.20 4.86 22.78
C LEU A 127 -8.28 5.51 23.65
N ILE A 128 -9.41 4.84 23.87
CA ILE A 128 -10.49 5.33 24.75
C ILE A 128 -10.02 5.34 26.20
N GLU A 129 -9.29 4.32 26.63
CA GLU A 129 -8.74 4.23 27.99
C GLU A 129 -7.72 5.34 28.29
N GLU A 130 -6.90 5.72 27.29
CA GLU A 130 -5.84 6.73 27.43
C GLU A 130 -6.27 8.16 27.07
N GLU A 131 -7.43 8.34 26.44
CA GLU A 131 -7.99 9.60 25.92
C GLU A 131 -7.04 10.42 25.03
N LYS A 132 -6.01 9.77 24.46
CA LYS A 132 -5.00 10.41 23.59
C LYS A 132 -4.37 9.39 22.66
N TYR A 133 -3.63 9.87 21.66
CA TYR A 133 -2.80 9.01 20.84
C TYR A 133 -1.61 8.46 21.65
N VAL A 134 -1.50 7.13 21.69
CA VAL A 134 -0.42 6.40 22.37
C VAL A 134 0.23 5.39 21.44
N VAL A 135 1.50 5.04 21.68
CA VAL A 135 2.30 4.15 20.83
C VAL A 135 3.17 3.18 21.61
#